data_AF-A0A8X8WH59-F1
#
_entry.id   AF-A0A8X8WH59-F1
#
_cell.length_a   1.000
_cell.length_b   1.000
_cell.length_c   1.000
_cell.angle_alpha   90.00
_cell.angle_beta   90.00
_cell.angle_gamma   90.00
#
_symmetry.space_group_name_H-M   'P 1'
#
loop_
_entity.id
_entity.type
_entity.pdbx_description
1 polymer ?
#
loop_
_entity_poly.entity_id
_entity_poly.type
_entity_poly.pdbx_seq_one_letter_code
_entity_poly.pdbx_strand_id
1 'polypeptide(L)'
;MMSLTAQTGNALAGLTLTLSGLLNTIDGLWSACPGERIIVFTTNHVEKLDKALIRRGRMDEHIELSYCGFEAFKILAKNYLEVDSHELFANIRQLLNETEMSPADVADKLMRKSDGENADGNLMRLSKALEEVQEKNKAVKQEEKEKMDAKGNDIGDQALEENGHIIKL
;
A
#
# COMPACT_ATOMS: atom_id res chain seq x y z
N MET A 1 11.73 -64.32 6.41
CA MET A 1 11.31 -63.00 6.92
C MET A 1 12.47 -62.02 6.76
N MET A 2 12.44 -61.17 5.75
CA MET A 2 13.20 -59.91 5.74
C MET A 2 12.26 -58.86 5.14
N SER A 3 11.73 -58.01 6.02
CA SER A 3 10.89 -56.87 5.66
C SER A 3 11.80 -55.74 5.20
N LEU A 4 11.68 -55.31 3.95
CA LEU A 4 12.23 -54.02 3.50
C LEU A 4 11.14 -52.97 3.71
N THR A 5 11.28 -52.17 4.75
CA THR A 5 10.47 -50.99 5.01
C THR A 5 10.78 -49.92 3.97
N ALA A 6 9.77 -49.53 3.21
CA ALA A 6 9.84 -48.37 2.33
C ALA A 6 10.05 -47.09 3.17
N GLN A 7 11.24 -46.51 3.07
CA GLN A 7 11.45 -45.09 3.40
C GLN A 7 11.46 -44.30 2.10
N THR A 8 10.31 -43.70 1.78
CA THR A 8 10.28 -42.46 0.99
C THR A 8 9.49 -41.47 1.81
N GLY A 9 10.18 -40.94 2.82
CA GLY A 9 9.73 -39.81 3.61
C GLY A 9 9.58 -38.57 2.73
N ASN A 10 8.44 -37.94 2.90
CA ASN A 10 8.06 -36.59 2.52
C ASN A 10 9.22 -35.62 2.18
N ALA A 11 9.63 -35.55 0.92
CA ALA A 11 10.65 -34.62 0.41
C ALA A 11 10.15 -33.16 0.27
N LEU A 12 9.02 -32.80 0.88
CA LEU A 12 8.45 -31.44 0.85
C LEU A 12 8.59 -30.69 2.19
N ALA A 13 9.15 -31.31 3.22
CA ALA A 13 9.19 -30.77 4.59
C ALA A 13 10.35 -29.77 4.88
N GLY A 14 10.97 -29.17 3.86
CA GLY A 14 12.13 -28.30 4.03
C GLY A 14 12.25 -27.12 3.07
N LEU A 15 11.24 -26.86 2.23
CA LEU A 15 11.27 -25.70 1.33
C LEU A 15 10.74 -24.47 2.07
N THR A 16 11.57 -23.91 2.95
CA THR A 16 11.40 -22.52 3.37
C THR A 16 11.59 -21.66 2.12
N LEU A 17 10.50 -21.27 1.48
CA LEU A 17 10.54 -20.35 0.35
C LEU A 17 11.05 -19.00 0.85
N THR A 18 12.32 -18.74 0.60
CA THR A 18 12.91 -17.44 0.84
C THR A 18 12.58 -16.53 -0.34
N LEU A 19 12.35 -15.24 -0.04
CA LEU A 19 12.19 -14.23 -1.08
C LEU A 19 13.37 -14.29 -2.07
N SER A 20 14.61 -14.40 -1.56
CA SER A 20 15.82 -14.57 -2.38
C SER A 20 15.78 -15.81 -3.28
N GLY A 21 15.25 -16.95 -2.80
CA GLY A 21 15.12 -18.17 -3.60
C GLY A 21 14.10 -18.04 -4.74
N LEU A 22 12.97 -17.39 -4.48
CA LEU A 22 11.97 -17.08 -5.51
C LEU A 22 12.57 -16.16 -6.59
N LEU A 23 13.31 -15.14 -6.16
CA LEU A 23 13.90 -14.14 -7.04
C LEU A 23 15.01 -14.72 -7.93
N ASN A 24 15.89 -15.54 -7.38
CA ASN A 24 16.90 -16.25 -8.18
C ASN A 24 16.27 -17.19 -9.22
N THR A 25 15.11 -17.77 -8.92
CA THR A 25 14.37 -18.61 -9.86
C THR A 25 13.80 -17.77 -11.01
N ILE A 26 13.29 -16.57 -10.71
CA ILE A 26 12.82 -15.61 -11.70
C ILE A 26 13.96 -15.12 -12.61
N ASP A 27 15.14 -14.85 -12.05
CA ASP A 27 16.33 -14.48 -12.84
C ASP A 27 16.74 -15.60 -13.83
N GLY A 28 16.61 -16.86 -13.40
CA GLY A 28 16.78 -18.01 -14.28
C GLY A 28 15.74 -18.05 -15.41
N LEU A 29 14.48 -17.71 -15.09
CA LEU A 29 13.39 -17.63 -16.08
C LEU A 29 13.62 -16.52 -17.12
N TRP A 30 14.16 -15.38 -16.70
CA TRP A 30 14.53 -14.27 -17.57
C TRP A 30 15.57 -14.68 -18.61
N SER A 31 16.53 -15.52 -18.22
CA SER A 31 17.67 -15.91 -19.06
C SER A 31 17.39 -17.13 -19.95
N ALA A 32 16.46 -18.00 -19.56
CA ALA A 32 16.30 -19.32 -20.18
C ALA A 32 15.30 -19.39 -21.35
N CYS A 33 14.54 -18.33 -21.62
CA CYS A 33 13.44 -18.38 -22.60
C CYS A 33 13.63 -17.37 -23.75
N PRO A 34 13.78 -17.81 -25.02
CA PRO A 34 14.04 -16.93 -26.17
C PRO A 34 12.77 -16.28 -26.76
N GLY A 35 11.81 -15.87 -25.92
CA GLY A 35 10.53 -15.28 -26.38
C GLY A 35 10.17 -13.98 -25.65
N GLU A 36 9.34 -13.16 -26.28
CA GLU A 36 8.81 -11.92 -25.70
C GLU A 36 7.82 -12.25 -24.58
N ARG A 37 8.08 -11.78 -23.35
CA ARG A 37 7.24 -12.01 -22.19
C ARG A 37 7.11 -10.73 -21.37
N ILE A 38 5.90 -10.45 -20.88
CA ILE A 38 5.63 -9.41 -19.89
C ILE A 38 5.43 -10.11 -18.55
N ILE A 39 6.20 -9.72 -17.54
CA ILE A 39 6.07 -10.25 -16.17
C ILE A 39 5.62 -9.10 -15.28
N VAL A 40 4.50 -9.30 -14.56
CA VAL A 40 3.95 -8.31 -13.64
C VAL A 40 4.16 -8.79 -12.20
N PHE A 41 4.78 -7.94 -11.39
CA PHE A 41 4.96 -8.14 -9.96
C PHE A 41 4.11 -7.13 -9.19
N THR A 42 3.54 -7.57 -8.08
CA THR A 42 2.83 -6.70 -7.14
C THR A 42 3.44 -6.86 -5.75
N THR A 43 3.64 -5.76 -5.04
CA THR A 43 4.11 -5.76 -3.65
C THR A 43 3.50 -4.58 -2.92
N ASN A 44 3.14 -4.78 -1.65
CA ASN A 44 2.77 -3.69 -0.76
C ASN A 44 4.00 -3.03 -0.11
N HIS A 45 5.18 -3.66 -0.23
CA HIS A 45 6.40 -3.28 0.45
C HIS A 45 7.59 -3.33 -0.51
N VAL A 46 7.73 -2.30 -1.34
CA VAL A 46 8.83 -2.21 -2.31
C VAL A 46 10.19 -2.06 -1.62
N GLU A 47 10.23 -1.47 -0.43
CA GLU A 47 11.42 -1.25 0.40
C GLU A 47 12.04 -2.53 0.95
N LYS A 48 11.27 -3.63 0.99
CA LYS A 48 11.74 -4.95 1.43
C LYS A 48 12.31 -5.78 0.28
N LEU A 49 12.20 -5.32 -0.96
CA LEU A 49 12.77 -6.01 -2.11
C LEU A 49 14.27 -5.71 -2.24
N ASP A 50 14.99 -6.68 -2.80
CA ASP A 50 16.41 -6.50 -3.11
C ASP A 50 16.58 -5.43 -4.19
N LYS A 51 17.46 -4.45 -3.92
CA LYS A 51 17.78 -3.35 -4.85
C LYS A 51 18.30 -3.86 -6.21
N ALA A 52 18.85 -5.07 -6.28
CA ALA A 52 19.32 -5.66 -7.52
C ALA A 52 18.18 -5.97 -8.52
N LEU A 53 16.96 -6.19 -8.02
CA LEU A 53 15.79 -6.58 -8.82
C LEU A 53 15.02 -5.39 -9.36
N ILE A 54 14.90 -4.33 -8.57
CA ILE A 54 14.27 -3.07 -8.99
C ILE A 54 15.13 -2.28 -10.00
N ARG A 55 16.27 -2.85 -10.42
CA ARG A 55 17.15 -2.25 -11.42
C ARG A 55 16.58 -2.48 -12.82
N ARG A 56 16.76 -1.48 -13.68
CA ARG A 56 16.60 -1.59 -15.14
C ARG A 56 17.29 -2.83 -15.70
N GLY A 57 16.59 -3.52 -16.58
CA GLY A 57 16.89 -4.83 -17.15
C GLY A 57 16.22 -6.01 -16.43
N ARG A 58 15.48 -5.77 -15.33
CA ARG A 58 14.65 -6.77 -14.64
C ARG A 58 13.26 -6.20 -14.31
N MET A 59 13.21 -5.18 -13.47
CA MET A 59 11.99 -4.41 -13.25
C MET A 59 12.18 -3.03 -13.88
N ASP A 60 11.70 -2.90 -15.11
CA ASP A 60 11.91 -1.70 -15.92
C ASP A 60 10.91 -0.58 -15.60
N GLU A 61 9.64 -0.96 -15.41
CA GLU A 61 8.53 -0.05 -15.14
C GLU A 61 8.00 -0.24 -13.72
N HIS A 62 7.88 0.85 -12.99
CA HIS A 62 7.36 0.87 -11.62
C HIS A 62 6.12 1.75 -11.57
N ILE A 63 4.99 1.14 -11.23
CA ILE A 63 3.70 1.83 -11.13
C ILE A 63 3.27 1.79 -9.66
N GLU A 64 3.17 2.97 -9.04
CA GLU A 64 2.60 3.11 -7.70
C GLU A 64 1.07 3.15 -7.80
N LEU A 65 0.42 2.26 -7.04
CA LEU A 65 -1.05 2.25 -6.91
C LEU A 65 -1.43 2.99 -5.63
N SER A 66 -1.63 4.30 -5.74
CA SER A 66 -1.94 5.18 -4.62
C SER A 66 -3.39 5.02 -4.12
N TYR A 67 -3.71 5.75 -3.04
CA TYR A 67 -5.07 5.92 -2.54
C TYR A 67 -6.01 6.56 -3.58
N CYS A 68 -7.31 6.44 -3.34
CA CYS A 68 -8.35 6.89 -4.26
C CYS A 68 -8.39 8.41 -4.37
N GLY A 69 -7.86 8.94 -5.47
CA GLY A 69 -8.03 10.36 -5.83
C GLY A 69 -9.39 10.63 -6.46
N PHE A 70 -9.72 11.92 -6.59
CA PHE A 70 -11.02 12.36 -7.14
C PHE A 70 -11.31 11.85 -8.56
N GLU A 71 -10.29 11.78 -9.43
CA GLU A 71 -10.48 11.26 -10.79
C GLU A 71 -10.77 9.76 -10.81
N ALA A 72 -10.12 8.97 -9.95
CA ALA A 72 -10.44 7.56 -9.78
C ALA A 72 -11.87 7.40 -9.24
N PHE A 73 -12.26 8.20 -8.24
CA PHE A 73 -13.63 8.23 -7.73
C PHE A 73 -14.65 8.52 -8.84
N LYS A 74 -14.43 9.52 -9.71
CA LYS A 74 -15.34 9.82 -10.82
C LYS A 74 -15.55 8.64 -11.76
N ILE A 75 -14.48 7.90 -12.06
CA ILE A 75 -14.56 6.69 -12.87
C ILE A 75 -15.41 5.64 -12.16
N LEU A 76 -15.22 5.43 -10.85
CA LEU A 76 -16.02 4.48 -10.07
C LEU A 76 -17.49 4.91 -9.97
N ALA A 77 -17.77 6.20 -9.75
CA ALA A 77 -19.12 6.75 -9.68
C ALA A 77 -19.84 6.59 -11.03
N LYS A 78 -19.16 6.86 -12.14
CA LYS A 78 -19.70 6.61 -13.48
C LYS A 78 -19.96 5.13 -13.72
N ASN A 79 -19.02 4.26 -13.37
CA ASN A 79 -19.13 2.83 -13.66
C ASN A 79 -20.18 2.11 -12.81
N TYR A 80 -20.37 2.51 -11.54
CA TYR A 80 -21.26 1.80 -10.62
C TYR A 80 -22.61 2.48 -10.40
N LEU A 81 -22.67 3.81 -10.53
CA LEU A 81 -23.88 4.59 -10.29
C LEU A 81 -24.42 5.26 -11.57
N GLU A 82 -23.67 5.21 -12.69
CA GLU A 82 -24.01 5.92 -13.94
C GLU A 82 -24.16 7.45 -13.74
N VAL A 83 -23.42 8.01 -12.78
CA VAL A 83 -23.43 9.45 -12.46
C VAL A 83 -22.14 10.14 -12.88
N ASP A 84 -22.27 11.13 -13.76
CA ASP A 84 -21.15 11.98 -14.19
C ASP A 84 -20.97 13.24 -13.31
N SER A 85 -22.03 13.68 -12.62
CA SER A 85 -22.03 14.86 -11.75
C SER A 85 -23.05 14.75 -10.64
N HIS A 86 -22.69 15.19 -9.43
CA HIS A 86 -23.60 15.25 -8.28
C HIS A 86 -23.18 16.39 -7.34
N GLU A 87 -24.13 16.97 -6.59
CA GLU A 87 -23.87 18.09 -5.66
C GLU A 87 -22.79 17.73 -4.61
N LEU A 88 -22.79 16.47 -4.16
CA LEU A 88 -21.81 15.93 -3.21
C LEU A 88 -20.40 15.76 -3.77
N PHE A 89 -20.17 15.84 -5.09
CA PHE A 89 -18.83 15.64 -5.66
C PHE A 89 -17.82 16.68 -5.17
N ALA A 90 -18.26 17.92 -4.95
CA ALA A 90 -17.39 18.96 -4.41
C ALA A 90 -16.92 18.62 -2.98
N ASN A 91 -17.83 18.14 -2.13
CA ASN A 91 -17.50 17.71 -0.77
C ASN A 91 -16.59 16.47 -0.78
N ILE A 92 -16.96 15.44 -1.55
CA ILE A 92 -16.17 14.21 -1.69
C ILE A 92 -14.77 14.50 -2.20
N ARG A 93 -14.61 15.44 -3.15
CA ARG A 93 -13.29 15.88 -3.63
C ARG A 93 -12.44 16.44 -2.51
N GLN A 94 -13.00 17.30 -1.66
CA GLN A 94 -12.26 17.87 -0.55
C GLN A 94 -11.87 16.78 0.46
N LEU A 95 -12.82 15.91 0.81
CA LEU A 95 -12.59 14.82 1.75
C LEU A 95 -11.51 13.86 1.26
N LEU A 96 -11.56 13.41 0.00
CA LEU A 96 -10.54 12.53 -0.58
C LEU A 96 -9.14 13.13 -0.61
N ASN A 97 -9.00 14.46 -0.62
CA ASN A 97 -7.68 15.11 -0.54
C ASN A 97 -7.12 15.10 0.89
N GLU A 98 -7.97 14.96 1.91
CA GLU A 98 -7.60 15.00 3.33
C GLU A 98 -7.59 13.61 3.99
N THR A 99 -8.04 12.58 3.26
CA THR A 99 -8.19 11.21 3.76
C THR A 99 -7.51 10.20 2.84
N GLU A 100 -6.95 9.16 3.43
CA GLU A 100 -6.40 8.02 2.71
C GLU A 100 -7.43 6.88 2.72
N MET A 101 -8.13 6.68 1.60
CA MET A 101 -9.07 5.59 1.41
C MET A 101 -8.72 4.82 0.13
N SER A 102 -8.72 3.48 0.17
CA SER A 102 -8.35 2.70 -1.01
C SER A 102 -9.46 2.75 -2.07
N PRO A 103 -9.12 2.62 -3.38
CA PRO A 103 -10.14 2.53 -4.42
C PRO A 103 -11.15 1.39 -4.20
N ALA A 104 -10.72 0.29 -3.57
CA ALA A 104 -11.59 -0.83 -3.23
C ALA A 104 -12.61 -0.46 -2.13
N ASP A 105 -12.18 0.28 -1.11
CA ASP A 105 -13.08 0.74 -0.04
C ASP A 105 -14.10 1.76 -0.58
N VAL A 106 -13.66 2.67 -1.45
CA VAL A 106 -14.58 3.60 -2.15
C VAL A 106 -15.59 2.82 -2.98
N ALA A 107 -15.13 1.84 -3.75
CA ALA A 107 -16.02 1.00 -4.56
C ALA A 107 -17.03 0.22 -3.70
N ASP A 108 -16.63 -0.32 -2.54
CA ASP A 108 -17.56 -0.96 -1.59
C ASP A 108 -18.70 -0.01 -1.18
N LYS A 109 -18.41 1.27 -0.91
CA LYS A 109 -19.46 2.24 -0.56
C LYS A 109 -20.38 2.57 -1.72
N LEU A 110 -19.87 2.57 -2.95
CA LEU A 110 -20.66 2.87 -4.15
C LEU A 110 -21.49 1.68 -4.63
N MET A 111 -21.04 0.44 -4.41
CA MET A 111 -21.69 -0.77 -4.92
C MET A 111 -22.72 -1.38 -3.97
N ARG A 112 -22.81 -0.94 -2.71
CA ARG A 112 -23.81 -1.46 -1.77
C ARG A 112 -25.21 -1.16 -2.30
N LYS A 113 -25.94 -2.21 -2.61
CA LYS A 113 -27.37 -2.16 -2.93
C LYS A 113 -28.13 -2.57 -1.67
N SER A 114 -28.70 -1.61 -0.96
CA SER A 114 -29.88 -1.93 -0.14
C SER A 114 -31.13 -1.78 -1.01
N ASP A 115 -32.20 -2.49 -0.66
CA ASP A 115 -33.46 -2.42 -1.38
C ASP A 115 -33.99 -0.97 -1.35
N GLY A 116 -33.91 -0.27 -2.50
CA GLY A 116 -34.41 1.09 -2.68
C GLY A 116 -33.37 2.21 -2.62
N GLU A 117 -32.06 1.91 -2.55
CA GLU A 117 -31.03 2.94 -2.58
C GLU A 117 -30.77 3.51 -3.98
N ASN A 118 -30.84 4.82 -4.08
CA ASN A 118 -30.46 5.62 -5.23
C ASN A 118 -28.97 6.02 -5.14
N ALA A 119 -28.43 6.59 -6.24
CA ALA A 119 -27.06 7.08 -6.29
C ALA A 119 -26.73 8.05 -5.13
N ASP A 120 -27.69 8.90 -4.75
CA ASP A 120 -27.55 9.86 -3.66
C ASP A 120 -27.26 9.18 -2.32
N GLY A 121 -27.96 8.08 -2.01
CA GLY A 121 -27.74 7.32 -0.78
C GLY A 121 -26.32 6.74 -0.70
N ASN A 122 -25.80 6.24 -1.82
CA ASN A 122 -24.45 5.69 -1.90
C ASN A 122 -23.38 6.76 -1.78
N LEU A 123 -23.59 7.92 -2.42
CA LEU A 123 -22.70 9.07 -2.32
C LEU A 123 -22.70 9.70 -0.92
N MET A 124 -23.86 9.78 -0.27
CA MET A 124 -23.97 10.29 1.11
C MET A 124 -23.25 9.37 2.11
N ARG A 125 -23.34 8.05 1.91
CA ARG A 125 -22.59 7.07 2.71
C ARG A 125 -21.08 7.20 2.52
N LEU A 126 -20.64 7.38 1.28
CA LEU A 126 -19.23 7.62 1.00
C LEU A 126 -18.76 8.91 1.69
N SER A 127 -19.51 10.00 1.58
CA SER A 127 -19.21 11.27 2.26
C SER A 127 -19.05 11.06 3.76
N LYS A 128 -20.02 10.39 4.40
CA LYS A 128 -19.97 10.10 5.84
C LYS A 128 -18.76 9.23 6.21
N ALA A 129 -18.46 8.19 5.43
CA ALA A 129 -17.33 7.31 5.70
C ALA A 129 -15.99 8.07 5.60
N LEU A 130 -15.88 9.01 4.66
CA LEU A 130 -14.70 9.86 4.52
C LEU A 130 -14.59 10.86 5.68
N GLU A 131 -15.69 11.47 6.12
CA GLU A 131 -15.71 12.35 7.31
C GLU A 131 -15.22 11.60 8.56
N GLU A 132 -15.68 10.37 8.80
CA GLU A 132 -15.23 9.54 9.92
C GLU A 132 -13.72 9.23 9.86
N VAL A 133 -13.17 9.02 8.65
CA VAL A 133 -11.72 8.82 8.46
C VAL A 133 -10.96 10.13 8.71
N GLN A 134 -11.49 11.26 8.25
CA GLN A 134 -10.88 12.57 8.44
C GLN A 134 -10.80 12.94 9.93
N GLU A 135 -11.84 12.67 10.70
CA GLU A 135 -11.87 12.89 12.15
C GLU A 135 -10.82 12.04 12.87
N LYS A 136 -10.71 10.76 12.52
CA LYS A 136 -9.68 9.86 13.07
C LYS A 136 -8.28 10.37 12.74
N ASN A 137 -8.04 10.82 11.50
CA ASN A 137 -6.75 11.35 11.09
C ASN A 137 -6.37 12.62 11.86
N LYS A 138 -7.34 13.48 12.18
CA LYS A 138 -7.10 14.68 13.02
C LYS A 138 -6.77 14.32 14.46
N ALA A 139 -7.46 13.33 15.04
CA ALA A 139 -7.19 12.86 16.39
C ALA A 139 -5.77 12.26 16.53
N VAL A 140 -5.35 11.41 15.58
CA VAL A 140 -4.00 10.81 15.58
C VAL A 140 -2.91 11.89 15.46
N LYS A 141 -3.09 12.87 14.57
CA LYS A 141 -2.14 13.99 14.41
C LYS A 141 -2.01 14.86 15.67
N GLN A 142 -3.08 14.96 16.48
CA GLN A 142 -3.05 15.71 17.73
C GLN A 142 -2.30 14.94 18.82
N GLU A 143 -2.54 13.63 18.95
CA GLU A 143 -1.79 12.78 19.87
C GLU A 143 -0.29 12.68 19.54
N GLU A 144 0.07 12.67 18.25
CA GLU A 144 1.48 12.67 17.82
C GLU A 144 2.19 13.99 18.14
N LYS A 145 1.51 15.13 17.97
CA LYS A 145 2.04 16.44 18.37
C LYS A 145 2.28 16.53 19.89
N GLU A 146 1.31 16.09 20.69
CA GLU A 146 1.45 16.09 22.16
C GLU A 146 2.60 15.18 22.64
N LYS A 147 2.86 14.06 21.94
CA LYS A 147 4.01 13.17 22.23
C LYS A 147 5.36 13.76 21.78
N MET A 148 5.39 14.59 20.73
CA MET A 148 6.61 15.28 20.29
C MET A 148 6.95 16.46 21.21
N ASP A 149 5.94 17.21 21.68
CA ASP A 149 6.13 18.34 22.59
C ASP A 149 6.59 17.87 24.00
N ALA A 150 6.18 16.67 24.44
CA ALA A 150 6.63 16.09 25.71
C ALA A 150 8.09 15.60 25.70
N LYS A 151 8.70 15.37 24.52
CA LYS A 151 10.12 14.95 24.40
C LYS A 151 11.09 16.13 24.23
N GLY A 152 10.59 17.37 24.10
CA GLY A 152 11.42 18.57 23.88
C GLY A 152 12.02 19.19 25.14
N ASN A 153 11.70 18.71 26.35
CA ASN A 153 12.01 19.41 27.60
C ASN A 153 13.13 18.78 28.46
N ASP A 154 13.96 17.90 27.89
CA ASP A 154 15.04 17.20 28.63
C ASP A 154 16.41 17.29 27.95
N ILE A 155 16.70 18.42 27.29
CA ILE A 155 18.08 18.81 26.93
C ILE A 155 18.35 20.20 27.53
N GLY A 156 18.29 20.24 28.85
CA GLY A 156 18.86 21.30 29.66
C GLY A 156 20.20 20.83 30.22
N ASP A 157 21.27 21.45 29.71
CA ASP A 157 22.58 21.60 30.37
C ASP A 157 23.54 20.40 30.37
N GLN A 158 24.44 20.40 29.38
CA GLN A 158 25.88 20.20 29.58
C GLN A 158 26.65 20.58 28.29
N ALA A 159 27.18 21.80 28.28
CA ALA A 159 28.32 22.16 27.44
C ALA A 159 29.62 21.86 28.21
N LEU A 160 30.65 21.43 27.49
CA LEU A 160 32.11 21.31 27.75
C LEU A 160 32.59 19.99 27.11
N GLU A 161 33.70 19.82 26.39
CA GLU A 161 34.63 20.66 25.64
C GLU A 161 35.45 19.67 24.77
N GLU A 162 35.99 20.15 23.64
CA GLU A 162 37.14 19.62 22.88
C GLU A 162 37.16 18.15 22.36
N ASN A 163 37.06 17.98 21.04
CA ASN A 163 38.20 17.70 20.14
C ASN A 163 37.77 17.20 18.74
N GLY A 164 38.16 17.95 17.70
CA GLY A 164 38.76 17.40 16.47
C GLY A 164 37.87 16.71 15.42
N HIS A 165 37.89 17.30 14.22
CA HIS A 165 37.59 16.72 12.91
C HIS A 165 36.13 16.61 12.45
N ILE A 166 35.71 17.66 11.72
CA ILE A 166 34.66 17.60 10.70
C ILE A 166 35.26 16.94 9.45
N ILE A 167 34.75 15.78 9.03
CA ILE A 167 34.80 15.37 7.63
C ILE A 167 33.36 15.28 7.14
N LYS A 168 33.05 16.11 6.14
CA LYS A 168 31.76 16.18 5.45
C LYS A 168 31.91 15.44 4.13
N LEU A 169 31.09 14.42 3.91
CA LEU A 169 30.68 13.96 2.58
C LEU A 169 29.16 14.09 2.51
#